data_AF-A0A3A8G3I5-F1
#
_entry.id   AF-A0A3A8G3I5-F1
#
_cell.length_a   1.000
_cell.length_b   1.000
_cell.length_c   1.000
_cell.angle_alpha   90.00
_cell.angle_beta   90.00
_cell.angle_gamma   90.00
#
_symmetry.space_group_name_H-M   'P 1'
#
loop_
_entity.id
_entity.type
_entity.pdbx_description
1 polymer ?
#
loop_
_entity_poly.entity_id
_entity_poly.type
_entity_poly.pdbx_seq_one_letter_code
_entity_poly.pdbx_strand_id
1 'polypeptide(L)' 'MKETASHSNTPVFAENHSCTKPVLYQHPTAAEMRTSRWEIVWANAKDFAVFIATTLIFWLVITSILVGLFGG' A
#
# COMPACT_ATOMS: atom_id res chain seq x y z
N MET A 1 -58.20 -21.88 -15.74
CA MET A 1 -57.54 -21.36 -14.52
C MET A 1 -56.90 -20.03 -14.88
N LYS A 2 -57.23 -18.95 -14.17
CA LYS A 2 -56.62 -17.63 -14.40
C LYS A 2 -55.31 -17.56 -13.60
N GLU A 3 -54.18 -17.60 -14.29
CA GLU A 3 -52.90 -17.26 -13.67
C GLU A 3 -52.82 -15.74 -13.50
N THR A 4 -52.61 -15.30 -12.27
CA THR A 4 -52.37 -13.89 -11.98
C THR A 4 -50.86 -13.73 -11.87
N ALA A 5 -50.22 -13.10 -12.85
CA ALA A 5 -48.79 -12.84 -12.82
C ALA A 5 -48.48 -11.89 -11.65
N SER A 6 -47.90 -12.42 -10.58
CA SER A 6 -47.47 -11.65 -9.41
C SER A 6 -46.26 -10.80 -9.76
N HIS A 7 -46.50 -9.56 -10.15
CA HIS A 7 -45.47 -8.56 -10.45
C HIS A 7 -44.99 -7.91 -9.15
N SER A 8 -43.97 -8.46 -8.50
CA SER A 8 -43.05 -7.73 -7.60
C SER A 8 -41.97 -8.69 -7.08
N ASN A 9 -40.85 -8.78 -7.80
CA ASN A 9 -39.60 -9.27 -7.23
C ASN A 9 -38.78 -8.09 -6.70
N THR A 10 -39.42 -7.20 -5.91
CA THR A 10 -38.65 -6.15 -5.23
C THR A 10 -37.88 -6.83 -4.11
N PRO A 11 -36.54 -6.88 -4.14
CA PRO A 11 -35.78 -7.49 -3.06
C PRO A 11 -36.12 -6.74 -1.77
N VAL A 12 -36.56 -7.48 -0.76
CA VAL A 12 -36.74 -6.93 0.58
C VAL A 12 -35.33 -6.68 1.11
N PHE A 13 -34.87 -5.44 1.05
CA PHE A 13 -33.64 -5.05 1.73
C PHE A 13 -33.86 -5.31 3.22
N ALA A 14 -33.16 -6.31 3.75
CA ALA A 14 -33.17 -6.61 5.17
C ALA A 14 -32.58 -5.39 5.90
N GLU A 15 -33.48 -4.54 6.38
CA GLU A 15 -33.23 -3.39 7.25
C GLU A 15 -32.50 -2.21 6.57
N ASN A 16 -33.04 -1.00 6.76
CA ASN A 16 -32.42 0.25 6.33
C ASN A 16 -31.25 0.59 7.27
N HIS A 17 -30.18 -0.20 7.26
CA HIS A 17 -28.95 0.15 7.94
C HIS A 17 -28.26 1.25 7.15
N SER A 18 -28.21 2.45 7.73
CA SER A 18 -27.26 3.44 7.27
C SER A 18 -25.86 2.87 7.46
N CYS A 19 -25.19 2.46 6.37
CA CYS A 19 -23.78 2.06 6.38
C CYS A 19 -22.82 3.23 6.70
N THR A 20 -23.32 4.39 7.10
CA THR A 20 -22.48 5.52 7.51
C THR A 20 -22.08 5.35 8.98
N LYS A 21 -20.91 4.78 9.22
CA LYS A 21 -20.32 4.81 10.56
C LYS A 21 -20.09 6.28 10.95
N PRO A 22 -20.48 6.72 12.17
CA PRO A 22 -20.29 8.11 12.63
C PRO A 22 -18.82 8.59 12.53
N VAL A 23 -17.87 7.66 12.60
CA VAL A 23 -16.43 7.90 12.46
C VAL A 23 -16.03 8.55 11.12
N LEU A 24 -16.83 8.38 10.06
CA LEU A 24 -16.52 8.94 8.74
C LEU A 24 -16.69 10.47 8.67
N TYR A 25 -17.47 11.06 9.58
CA TYR A 25 -17.69 12.51 9.66
C TYR A 25 -16.94 13.16 10.82
N GLN A 26 -16.13 12.38 11.54
CA GLN A 26 -15.31 12.89 12.63
C GLN A 26 -13.98 13.39 12.07
N HIS A 27 -13.55 14.57 12.51
CA HIS A 27 -12.21 15.06 12.19
C HIS A 27 -11.17 14.13 12.84
N PRO A 28 -10.12 13.70 12.12
CA PRO A 28 -9.06 12.87 12.66
C PRO A 28 -8.42 13.52 13.89
N THR A 29 -8.11 12.72 14.90
CA THR A 29 -7.35 13.19 16.06
C THR A 29 -5.88 13.39 15.70
N ALA A 30 -5.18 14.27 16.43
CA ALA A 30 -3.76 14.53 16.18
C ALA A 30 -2.87 13.28 16.32
N ALA A 31 -3.32 12.28 17.09
CA ALA A 31 -2.63 11.00 17.22
C ALA A 31 -2.78 10.13 15.96
N GLU A 32 -3.95 10.13 15.34
CA GLU A 32 -4.24 9.38 14.10
C GLU A 32 -3.58 10.02 12.87
N MET A 33 -3.34 11.33 12.92
CA MET A 33 -2.63 12.05 11.86
C MET A 33 -1.10 11.89 11.93
N ARG A 34 -0.56 11.32 13.01
CA ARG A 34 0.89 11.16 13.17
C ARG A 34 1.35 9.84 12.56
N THR A 35 2.20 9.93 11.55
CA THR A 35 3.00 8.82 11.07
C THR A 35 3.95 8.34 12.18
N SER A 36 4.05 7.02 12.35
CA SER A 36 4.95 6.46 13.35
C SER A 36 6.40 6.76 12.97
N ARG A 37 7.18 7.28 13.92
CA ARG A 37 8.62 7.51 13.72
C ARG A 37 9.36 6.22 13.35
N TRP A 38 8.91 5.08 13.89
CA TRP A 38 9.50 3.77 13.60
C TRP A 38 9.20 3.31 12.17
N GLU A 39 8.01 3.59 11.65
CA GLU A 39 7.67 3.27 10.26
C GLU A 39 8.54 4.07 9.30
N ILE A 40 8.78 5.35 9.60
CA ILE A 40 9.70 6.20 8.83
C ILE A 40 11.11 5.59 8.84
N VAL A 41 11.65 5.26 10.02
CA VAL A 41 13.01 4.68 10.12
C VAL A 41 13.09 3.36 9.34
N TRP A 42 12.08 2.50 9.45
CA TRP A 42 12.07 1.20 8.77
C TRP A 42 11.97 1.34 7.25
N ALA A 43 11.18 2.29 6.75
CA ALA A 43 11.12 2.60 5.32
C ALA A 43 12.49 3.06 4.80
N ASN A 44 13.12 4.02 5.50
CA ASN A 44 14.44 4.52 5.12
C ASN A 44 15.52 3.42 5.17
N ALA A 45 15.47 2.51 6.16
CA ALA A 45 16.41 1.40 6.26
C ALA A 45 16.31 0.45 5.05
N LYS A 46 15.09 0.18 4.56
CA LYS A 46 14.87 -0.63 3.36
C LYS A 46 15.42 0.05 2.10
N ASP A 47 15.12 1.33 1.92
CA ASP A 47 15.61 2.09 0.77
C ASP A 47 17.14 2.16 0.78
N PHE A 48 17.74 2.35 1.95
CA PHE A 48 19.19 2.37 2.12
C PHE A 48 19.83 1.00 1.84
N ALA A 49 19.18 -0.10 2.20
CA ALA A 49 19.67 -1.45 1.89
C ALA A 49 19.71 -1.70 0.37
N VAL A 50 18.68 -1.26 -0.36
CA VAL A 50 18.64 -1.34 -1.82
C VAL A 50 19.73 -0.48 -2.44
N PHE A 51 19.94 0.74 -1.91
CA PHE A 51 21.01 1.63 -2.35
C PHE A 51 22.39 0.96 -2.19
N ILE A 52 22.72 0.45 -1.00
CA ILE A 52 24.01 -0.23 -0.75
C ILE A 52 24.20 -1.40 -1.72
N ALA A 53 23.21 -2.28 -1.84
CA ALA A 53 23.31 -3.44 -2.72
C ALA A 53 23.60 -3.03 -4.17
N THR A 54 22.86 -2.04 -4.66
CA THR A 54 23.01 -1.51 -6.03
C THR A 54 24.38 -0.87 -6.23
N THR A 55 24.82 -0.01 -5.31
CA THR A 55 26.12 0.65 -5.38
C THR A 55 27.28 -0.35 -5.34
N LEU A 56 27.21 -1.37 -4.50
CA LEU A 56 28.24 -2.42 -4.41
C LEU A 56 28.32 -3.24 -5.70
N ILE A 57 27.19 -3.58 -6.32
CA ILE A 57 27.17 -4.28 -7.60
C ILE A 57 27.85 -3.44 -8.68
N PHE A 58 27.46 -2.17 -8.82
CA PHE A 58 28.08 -1.30 -9.83
C PHE A 58 29.57 -1.08 -9.57
N TRP A 59 29.96 -0.86 -8.31
CA TRP A 59 31.35 -0.72 -7.92
C TRP A 59 32.17 -1.96 -8.31
N LEU A 60 31.67 -3.17 -8.02
CA LEU A 60 32.34 -4.42 -8.35
C LEU A 60 32.49 -4.58 -9.87
N VAL A 61 31.43 -4.32 -10.64
CA VAL A 61 31.45 -4.41 -12.11
C VAL A 61 32.46 -3.44 -12.71
N ILE A 62 32.40 -2.16 -12.32
CA ILE A 62 33.33 -1.13 -12.80
C ILE A 62 34.76 -1.50 -12.44
N THR A 63 35.00 -1.90 -11.21
CA THR A 63 36.35 -2.30 -10.74
C THR A 63 36.88 -3.49 -11.54
N SER A 64 36.03 -4.50 -11.80
CA SER A 64 36.40 -5.68 -12.58
C SER A 64 36.76 -5.32 -14.02
N ILE A 65 36.02 -4.41 -14.66
CA ILE A 65 36.33 -3.90 -15.99
C ILE A 65 37.66 -3.15 -15.98
N LEU A 66 37.87 -2.25 -15.02
CA LEU A 66 39.11 -1.48 -14.92
C LEU A 66 40.33 -2.40 -14.74
N VAL A 67 40.23 -3.40 -13.87
CA VAL A 67 41.30 -4.39 -13.68
C VAL A 67 41.49 -5.22 -14.95
N GLY A 68 40.42 -5.65 -15.62
CA GLY A 68 40.55 -6.43 -16.86
C GLY A 68 41.16 -5.65 -18.03
N LEU A 69 40.94 -4.33 -18.10
CA LEU A 69 41.45 -3.48 -19.18
C LEU A 69 42.84 -2.92 -18.90
N PHE A 70 43.16 -2.61 -17.64
CA PHE A 70 44.34 -1.84 -17.28
C PHE A 70 45.21 -2.50 -16.20
N GLY A 71 44.83 -3.67 -15.69
CA GLY A 71 45.48 -4.34 -14.56
C GLY A 71 46.78 -5.09 -14.88
N GLY A 72 47.09 -5.34 -16.16
CA GLY A 72 48.27 -6.08 -16.59
C GLY A 72 48.09 -7.60 -16.58
#